data_AF-A0A3S5CEL3-F1
#
_entry.id   AF-A0A3S5CEL3-F1
#
_cell.length_a   1.000
_cell.length_b   1.000
_cell.length_c   1.000
_cell.angle_alpha   90.00
_cell.angle_beta   90.00
_cell.angle_gamma   90.00
#
_symmetry.space_group_name_H-M   'P 1'
#
loop_
_entity.id
_entity.type
_entity.pdbx_description
1 polymer ?
#
loop_
_entity_poly.entity_id
_entity_poly.type
_entity_poly.pdbx_seq_one_letter_code
_entity_poly.pdbx_strand_id
1 'polypeptide(L)'
;MTISILPITDRRSSTKSLTSNSKSAESELGLAKFRIKGGAVVAPESGLDNQASILSDGRGKPLNATLGMVDLVRGSNSFYKLQALKADASLNFWVFRHWGRIGTSIGGTKLEAFSNKILAEDSFKLLYLEKTGNSWDNPSFTKVPKKFYPLELDYEEIDLKKMPLGKMSRRQILQAYGVLNQLTNLFEDASRSNAVSVPQNQLVSASTQFYTLIPHDFGIRQPPLLDSLPAIEKKAQMLEDLLEIEVAYKLMRSNDDKDEECHLDQYYKTLKTDIEVGHLLNLFNFFLLAPTFISYTSFLILHL
;
A
#
# COMPACT_ATOMS: atom_id res chain seq x y z
N MET A 1 60.78 23.07 23.21
CA MET A 1 59.89 22.05 23.78
C MET A 1 59.94 20.83 22.89
N THR A 2 60.75 19.85 23.28
CA THR A 2 60.98 18.56 22.62
C THR A 2 59.97 17.55 23.16
N ILE A 3 59.10 17.02 22.29
CA ILE A 3 58.17 15.94 22.65
C ILE A 3 58.82 14.62 22.25
N SER A 4 59.17 13.82 23.25
CA SER A 4 59.70 12.47 23.13
C SER A 4 58.57 11.46 22.88
N ILE A 5 58.74 10.65 21.84
CA ILE A 5 57.92 9.46 21.53
C ILE A 5 58.33 8.32 22.46
N LEU A 6 57.36 7.59 23.02
CA LEU A 6 57.58 6.28 23.67
C LEU A 6 56.72 5.19 23.02
N PRO A 7 57.22 3.94 22.92
CA PRO A 7 56.70 2.92 22.01
C PRO A 7 55.61 2.02 22.64
N ILE A 8 54.89 1.37 21.72
CA ILE A 8 53.86 0.36 21.93
C ILE A 8 54.49 -0.92 22.51
N THR A 9 53.91 -1.47 23.58
CA THR A 9 54.20 -2.83 24.05
C THR A 9 53.02 -3.76 23.86
N ASP A 10 53.31 -4.87 23.19
CA ASP A 10 52.47 -5.99 22.79
C ASP A 10 52.02 -6.86 23.97
N ARG A 11 50.80 -7.43 23.92
CA ARG A 11 50.34 -8.48 24.85
C ARG A 11 49.34 -9.44 24.19
N ARG A 12 49.84 -10.41 23.43
CA ARG A 12 49.25 -11.77 23.32
C ARG A 12 49.40 -12.49 24.67
N SER A 13 48.57 -13.40 25.15
CA SER A 13 47.28 -13.99 24.77
C SER A 13 46.85 -14.83 25.98
N SER A 14 45.55 -14.91 26.29
CA SER A 14 45.03 -16.09 26.98
C SER A 14 43.61 -16.38 26.51
N THR A 15 43.52 -17.46 25.75
CA THR A 15 42.33 -18.13 25.26
C THR A 15 41.40 -18.52 26.41
N LYS A 16 40.13 -18.07 26.36
CA LYS A 16 39.01 -18.77 26.99
C LYS A 16 37.91 -18.95 25.95
N SER A 17 37.60 -20.22 25.69
CA SER A 17 36.56 -20.73 24.82
C SER A 17 35.18 -20.19 25.23
N LEU A 18 34.56 -19.40 24.35
CA LEU A 18 33.14 -19.05 24.42
C LEU A 18 32.33 -20.24 23.89
N THR A 19 31.86 -21.08 24.80
CA THR A 19 30.82 -22.07 24.52
C THR A 19 29.50 -21.35 24.28
N SER A 20 28.94 -21.58 23.10
CA SER A 20 27.63 -21.17 22.64
C SER A 20 26.51 -21.48 23.63
N ASN A 21 25.75 -20.47 24.03
CA ASN A 21 24.40 -20.68 24.55
C ASN A 21 23.50 -19.47 24.24
N SER A 22 23.20 -19.26 22.95
CA SER A 22 22.14 -18.37 22.49
C SER A 22 20.86 -19.19 22.27
N LYS A 23 20.20 -19.56 23.37
CA LYS A 23 18.84 -20.12 23.37
C LYS A 23 18.05 -19.53 24.54
N SER A 24 17.77 -18.22 24.49
CA SER A 24 16.71 -17.60 25.30
C SER A 24 16.67 -16.08 25.05
N ALA A 25 16.24 -15.66 23.86
CA ALA A 25 15.79 -14.28 23.62
C ALA A 25 14.89 -14.13 22.37
N GLU A 26 14.26 -15.22 21.93
CA GLU A 26 13.44 -15.26 20.69
C GLU A 26 11.97 -15.65 20.96
N SER A 27 11.48 -15.49 22.19
CA SER A 27 10.11 -15.91 22.55
C SER A 27 9.17 -14.80 23.05
N GLU A 28 9.46 -13.52 22.79
CA GLU A 28 8.55 -12.42 23.21
C GLU A 28 8.25 -11.36 22.14
N LEU A 29 8.36 -11.72 20.87
CA LEU A 29 7.75 -10.96 19.76
C LEU A 29 7.00 -11.97 18.89
N GLY A 30 5.76 -12.27 19.28
CA GLY A 30 4.87 -13.16 18.54
C GLY A 30 4.66 -12.68 17.11
N LEU A 31 5.52 -13.15 16.21
CA LEU A 31 5.36 -13.03 14.77
C LEU A 31 4.18 -13.95 14.40
N ALA A 32 2.98 -13.40 14.35
CA ALA A 32 1.83 -14.11 13.79
C ALA A 32 2.11 -14.31 12.29
N LYS A 33 2.63 -15.49 11.94
CA LYS A 33 2.80 -15.94 10.56
C LYS A 33 1.39 -16.09 9.96
N PHE A 34 0.91 -15.06 9.27
CA PHE A 34 -0.41 -15.07 8.63
C PHE A 34 -0.50 -16.27 7.68
N ARG A 35 -1.40 -17.21 7.98
CA ARG A 35 -1.61 -18.40 7.14
C ARG A 35 -2.54 -18.02 6.01
N ILE A 36 -2.01 -17.87 4.79
CA ILE A 36 -2.84 -17.76 3.60
C ILE A 36 -3.41 -19.14 3.28
N LYS A 37 -4.73 -19.27 3.35
CA LYS A 37 -5.46 -20.46 2.92
C LYS A 37 -6.64 -20.00 2.08
N GLY A 38 -6.56 -20.21 0.76
CA GLY A 38 -7.64 -19.85 -0.17
C GLY A 38 -7.55 -18.44 -0.78
N GLY A 39 -6.35 -17.83 -0.86
CA GLY A 39 -6.12 -16.59 -1.63
C GLY A 39 -6.45 -15.28 -0.89
N ALA A 40 -6.85 -15.33 0.38
CA ALA A 40 -7.02 -14.14 1.23
C ALA A 40 -6.74 -14.47 2.70
N VAL A 41 -6.36 -13.45 3.47
CA VAL A 41 -6.07 -13.57 4.92
C VAL A 41 -7.33 -13.25 5.72
N VAL A 42 -7.61 -14.08 6.74
CA VAL A 42 -8.70 -13.84 7.69
C VAL A 42 -8.37 -12.60 8.54
N ALA A 43 -9.33 -11.69 8.66
CA ALA A 43 -9.18 -10.48 9.45
C ALA A 43 -8.94 -10.83 10.94
N PRO A 44 -7.83 -10.36 11.58
CA PRO A 44 -7.57 -10.59 13.00
C PRO A 44 -8.70 -10.12 13.91
N GLU A 45 -9.43 -9.09 13.50
CA GLU A 45 -10.57 -8.52 14.22
C GLU A 45 -11.76 -9.50 14.33
N SER A 46 -11.73 -10.61 13.57
CA SER A 46 -12.68 -11.71 13.74
C SER A 46 -12.38 -12.61 14.94
N GLY A 47 -11.14 -12.60 15.45
CA GLY A 47 -10.65 -13.57 16.43
C GLY A 47 -10.52 -15.00 15.90
N LEU A 48 -10.64 -15.20 14.58
CA LEU A 48 -10.58 -16.51 13.92
C LEU A 48 -9.36 -16.68 12.99
N ASP A 49 -8.44 -15.72 12.95
CA ASP A 49 -7.32 -15.64 12.02
C ASP A 49 -6.37 -16.85 12.07
N ASN A 50 -6.29 -17.52 13.22
CA ASN A 50 -5.44 -18.71 13.42
C ASN A 50 -6.20 -20.05 13.30
N GLN A 51 -7.53 -20.02 13.13
CA GLN A 51 -8.38 -21.21 13.22
C GLN A 51 -9.44 -21.33 12.12
N ALA A 52 -9.49 -20.37 11.20
CA ALA A 52 -10.40 -20.37 10.07
C ALA A 52 -9.68 -20.00 8.77
N SER A 53 -10.30 -20.39 7.67
CA SER A 53 -9.91 -20.08 6.29
C SER A 53 -11.04 -19.35 5.57
N ILE A 54 -10.71 -18.59 4.53
CA ILE A 54 -11.69 -17.91 3.68
C ILE A 54 -12.42 -18.95 2.82
N LEU A 55 -13.75 -18.88 2.77
CA LEU A 55 -14.55 -19.68 1.85
C LEU A 55 -14.36 -19.19 0.41
N SER A 56 -14.35 -20.13 -0.55
CA SER A 56 -14.41 -19.81 -1.98
C SER A 56 -15.77 -20.19 -2.54
N ASP A 57 -16.25 -19.37 -3.49
CA ASP A 57 -17.45 -19.66 -4.26
C ASP A 57 -17.28 -20.90 -5.15
N GLY A 58 -18.36 -21.32 -5.82
CA GLY A 58 -18.32 -22.49 -6.72
C GLY A 58 -17.34 -22.38 -7.90
N ARG A 59 -16.79 -21.19 -8.19
CA ARG A 59 -15.78 -20.93 -9.22
C ARG A 59 -14.37 -20.78 -8.63
N GLY A 60 -14.20 -20.98 -7.33
CA GLY A 60 -12.93 -20.82 -6.63
C GLY A 60 -12.58 -19.38 -6.24
N LYS A 61 -13.45 -18.40 -6.52
CA LYS A 61 -13.21 -17.01 -6.12
C LYS A 61 -13.38 -16.86 -4.60
N PRO A 62 -12.40 -16.30 -3.88
CA PRO A 62 -12.51 -16.13 -2.44
C PRO A 62 -13.65 -15.16 -2.10
N LEU A 63 -14.51 -15.56 -1.16
CA LEU A 63 -15.59 -14.75 -0.59
C LEU A 63 -15.00 -13.77 0.42
N ASN A 64 -14.25 -12.81 -0.12
CA ASN A 64 -13.57 -11.74 0.58
C ASN A 64 -13.75 -10.45 -0.21
N ALA A 65 -14.24 -9.40 0.44
CA ALA A 65 -14.41 -8.09 -0.17
C ALA A 65 -13.99 -7.00 0.80
N THR A 66 -13.24 -6.03 0.29
CA THR A 66 -12.99 -4.76 0.97
C THR A 66 -13.63 -3.67 0.14
N LEU A 67 -14.51 -2.88 0.73
CA LEU A 67 -15.29 -1.89 0.03
C LEU A 67 -15.02 -0.49 0.61
N GLY A 68 -15.01 0.52 -0.26
CA GLY A 68 -14.87 1.93 0.09
C GLY A 68 -16.07 2.75 -0.38
N MET A 69 -16.41 3.80 0.38
CA MET A 69 -17.40 4.79 -0.04
C MET A 69 -17.02 6.15 0.49
N VAL A 70 -16.92 7.12 -0.41
CA VAL A 70 -16.75 8.52 -0.07
C VAL A 70 -17.98 9.30 -0.51
N ASP A 71 -18.40 10.23 0.33
CA ASP A 71 -19.40 11.25 0.00
C ASP A 71 -18.85 12.59 0.51
N LEU A 72 -18.34 13.40 -0.41
CA LEU A 72 -17.78 14.71 -0.10
C LEU A 72 -18.81 15.68 0.44
N VAL A 73 -20.06 15.59 -0.03
CA VAL A 73 -21.14 16.49 0.41
C VAL A 73 -21.50 16.22 1.86
N ARG A 74 -21.49 14.94 2.27
CA ARG A 74 -21.76 14.53 3.66
C ARG A 74 -20.49 14.43 4.52
N GLY A 75 -19.29 14.64 3.95
CA GLY A 75 -18.00 14.45 4.61
C GLY A 75 -17.70 13.00 5.05
N SER A 76 -18.42 12.03 4.50
CA SER A 76 -18.28 10.63 4.89
C SER A 76 -17.16 9.94 4.10
N ASN A 77 -16.38 9.12 4.79
CA ASN A 77 -15.26 8.36 4.24
C ASN A 77 -15.23 7.00 4.95
N SER A 78 -15.89 6.01 4.37
CA SER A 78 -16.25 4.78 5.05
C SER A 78 -15.65 3.57 4.36
N PHE A 79 -15.28 2.56 5.15
CA PHE A 79 -14.92 1.25 4.64
C PHE A 79 -15.91 0.18 5.13
N TYR A 80 -15.94 -0.94 4.39
CA TYR A 80 -16.68 -2.14 4.76
C TYR A 80 -15.91 -3.38 4.29
N LYS A 81 -15.37 -4.16 5.23
CA LYS A 81 -14.77 -5.46 4.99
C LYS A 81 -15.80 -6.56 5.24
N LEU A 82 -15.87 -7.51 4.34
CA LEU A 82 -16.81 -8.64 4.36
C LEU A 82 -16.04 -9.92 4.03
N GLN A 83 -16.15 -10.94 4.88
CA GLN A 83 -15.49 -12.24 4.70
C GLN A 83 -16.43 -13.38 5.06
N ALA A 84 -16.49 -14.41 4.22
CA ALA A 84 -17.09 -15.69 4.59
C ALA A 84 -15.98 -16.65 5.02
N LEU A 85 -16.14 -17.26 6.19
CA LEU A 85 -15.11 -18.02 6.90
C LEU A 85 -15.58 -19.45 7.16
N LYS A 86 -14.65 -20.39 7.14
CA LYS A 86 -14.84 -21.80 7.53
C LYS A 86 -13.79 -22.18 8.56
N ALA A 87 -14.18 -22.88 9.62
CA ALA A 87 -13.23 -23.45 10.57
C ALA A 87 -12.28 -24.44 9.89
N ASP A 88 -11.03 -24.44 10.31
CA ASP A 88 -10.02 -25.37 9.78
C ASP A 88 -10.25 -26.80 10.28
N ALA A 89 -10.66 -26.96 11.54
CA ALA A 89 -10.77 -28.24 12.22
C ALA A 89 -12.21 -28.75 12.37
N SER A 90 -13.22 -27.93 12.03
CA SER A 90 -14.64 -28.28 12.19
C SER A 90 -15.49 -27.81 11.02
N LEU A 91 -16.76 -28.24 10.99
CA LEU A 91 -17.75 -27.79 9.99
C LEU A 91 -18.51 -26.54 10.45
N ASN A 92 -17.81 -25.61 11.09
CA ASN A 92 -18.38 -24.32 11.49
C ASN A 92 -18.13 -23.27 10.42
N PHE A 93 -19.11 -22.41 10.19
CA PHE A 93 -19.07 -21.37 9.17
C PHE A 93 -19.48 -20.03 9.77
N TRP A 94 -18.86 -18.95 9.30
CA TRP A 94 -19.18 -17.60 9.74
C TRP A 94 -19.18 -16.61 8.59
N VAL A 95 -19.92 -15.52 8.76
CA VAL A 95 -19.74 -14.29 7.98
C VAL A 95 -19.27 -13.19 8.92
N PHE A 96 -18.09 -12.65 8.61
CA PHE A 96 -17.48 -11.57 9.33
C PHE A 96 -17.66 -10.24 8.59
N ARG A 97 -18.04 -9.20 9.34
CA ARG A 97 -18.17 -7.83 8.87
C ARG A 97 -17.33 -6.91 9.75
N HIS A 98 -16.62 -5.98 9.14
CA HIS A 98 -15.93 -4.89 9.82
C HIS A 98 -16.17 -3.60 9.03
N TRP A 99 -16.75 -2.60 9.66
CA TRP A 99 -17.07 -1.32 9.03
C TRP A 99 -16.62 -0.17 9.90
N GLY A 100 -16.37 0.98 9.29
CA GLY A 100 -15.94 2.15 10.04
C GLY A 100 -15.56 3.30 9.14
N ARG A 101 -15.05 4.37 9.77
CA ARG A 101 -14.44 5.49 9.09
C ARG A 101 -12.96 5.19 8.87
N ILE A 102 -12.50 5.33 7.62
CA ILE A 102 -11.11 5.01 7.24
C ILE A 102 -10.14 5.83 8.10
N GLY A 103 -9.10 5.15 8.62
CA GLY A 103 -8.03 5.78 9.39
C GLY A 103 -8.36 6.09 10.85
N THR A 104 -9.51 5.64 11.35
CA THR A 104 -9.94 5.91 12.73
C THR A 104 -10.39 4.64 13.44
N SER A 105 -10.51 4.69 14.77
CA SER A 105 -11.14 3.64 15.57
C SER A 105 -12.67 3.66 15.53
N ILE A 106 -13.27 4.60 14.78
CA ILE A 106 -14.72 4.71 14.64
C ILE A 106 -15.21 3.60 13.72
N GLY A 107 -15.97 2.66 14.27
CA GLY A 107 -16.47 1.53 13.52
C GLY A 107 -17.02 0.44 14.43
N GLY A 108 -17.20 -0.74 13.85
CA GLY A 108 -17.63 -1.92 14.57
C GLY A 108 -17.39 -3.18 13.74
N THR A 109 -17.48 -4.30 14.44
CA THR A 109 -17.39 -5.62 13.83
C THR A 109 -18.64 -6.43 14.14
N LYS A 110 -18.92 -7.43 13.31
CA LYS A 110 -19.95 -8.44 13.57
C LYS A 110 -19.55 -9.77 12.96
N LEU A 111 -19.39 -10.77 13.82
CA LEU A 111 -19.21 -12.16 13.45
C LEU A 111 -20.54 -12.89 13.62
N GLU A 112 -21.03 -13.53 12.57
CA GLU A 112 -22.31 -14.26 12.59
C GLU A 112 -22.06 -15.71 12.18
N ALA A 113 -22.58 -16.66 12.96
CA ALA A 113 -22.40 -18.08 12.72
C ALA A 113 -23.51 -18.65 11.84
N PHE A 114 -23.17 -19.62 11.00
CA PHE A 114 -24.09 -20.30 10.09
C PHE A 114 -23.99 -21.82 10.26
N SER A 115 -25.12 -22.51 10.12
CA SER A 115 -25.21 -23.96 10.31
C SER A 115 -24.57 -24.77 9.18
N ASN A 116 -24.43 -24.17 7.99
CA ASN A 116 -23.80 -24.82 6.85
C ASN A 116 -23.16 -23.80 5.90
N LYS A 117 -22.32 -24.32 4.99
CA LYS A 117 -21.60 -23.55 3.98
C LYS A 117 -22.53 -22.70 3.13
N ILE A 118 -23.60 -23.27 2.60
CA ILE A 118 -24.50 -22.63 1.63
C ILE A 118 -25.12 -21.37 2.23
N LEU A 119 -25.63 -21.44 3.46
CA LEU A 119 -26.22 -20.29 4.15
C LEU A 119 -25.20 -19.16 4.40
N ALA A 120 -23.95 -19.51 4.72
CA ALA A 120 -22.88 -18.52 4.86
C ALA A 120 -22.54 -17.84 3.52
N GLU A 121 -22.47 -18.61 2.42
CA GLU A 121 -22.24 -18.05 1.08
C GLU A 121 -23.38 -17.13 0.64
N ASP A 122 -24.63 -17.55 0.82
CA ASP A 122 -25.81 -16.75 0.46
C ASP A 122 -25.86 -15.46 1.29
N SER A 123 -25.62 -15.54 2.60
CA SER A 123 -25.56 -14.36 3.46
C SER A 123 -24.47 -13.38 3.03
N PHE A 124 -23.27 -13.88 2.69
CA PHE A 124 -22.20 -13.05 2.13
C PHE A 124 -22.65 -12.36 0.84
N LYS A 125 -23.22 -13.10 -0.12
CA LYS A 125 -23.65 -12.54 -1.41
C LYS A 125 -24.77 -11.51 -1.26
N LEU A 126 -25.72 -11.76 -0.35
CA LEU A 126 -26.79 -10.82 -0.04
C LEU A 126 -26.26 -9.52 0.58
N LEU A 127 -25.34 -9.62 1.55
CA LEU A 127 -24.69 -8.45 2.14
C LEU A 127 -23.87 -7.68 1.10
N TYR A 128 -23.14 -8.36 0.24
CA TYR A 128 -22.40 -7.72 -0.86
C TYR A 128 -23.33 -6.96 -1.80
N LEU A 129 -24.43 -7.59 -2.23
CA LEU A 129 -25.47 -6.95 -3.05
C LEU A 129 -26.10 -5.75 -2.35
N GLU A 130 -26.42 -5.88 -1.06
CA GLU A 130 -26.99 -4.78 -0.27
C GLU A 130 -26.04 -3.57 -0.22
N LYS A 131 -24.74 -3.80 0.01
CA LYS A 131 -23.75 -2.72 0.15
C LYS A 131 -23.34 -2.11 -1.18
N THR A 132 -23.26 -2.89 -2.25
CA THR A 132 -22.72 -2.43 -3.55
C THR A 132 -23.78 -2.16 -4.61
N GLY A 133 -24.97 -2.74 -4.47
CA GLY A 133 -25.99 -2.77 -5.53
C GLY A 133 -25.68 -3.74 -6.68
N ASN A 134 -24.62 -4.54 -6.56
CA ASN A 134 -24.17 -5.47 -7.60
C ASN A 134 -24.19 -6.91 -7.08
N SER A 135 -24.62 -7.86 -7.90
CA SER A 135 -24.50 -9.28 -7.57
C SER A 135 -23.02 -9.68 -7.51
N TRP A 136 -22.66 -10.52 -6.54
CA TRP A 136 -21.31 -11.07 -6.41
C TRP A 136 -20.84 -11.82 -7.67
N ASP A 137 -21.80 -12.47 -8.35
CA ASP A 137 -21.54 -13.33 -9.49
C ASP A 137 -21.42 -12.56 -10.81
N ASN A 138 -21.74 -11.26 -10.81
CA ASN A 138 -21.64 -10.41 -11.98
C ASN A 138 -20.16 -10.12 -12.33
N PRO A 139 -19.70 -10.43 -13.55
CA PRO A 139 -18.33 -10.15 -13.98
C PRO A 139 -18.04 -8.65 -14.15
N SER A 140 -19.07 -7.83 -14.39
CA SER A 140 -18.93 -6.39 -14.60
C SER A 140 -19.49 -5.61 -13.41
N PHE A 141 -18.66 -4.78 -12.80
CA PHE A 141 -19.08 -3.93 -11.69
C PHE A 141 -19.53 -2.56 -12.19
N THR A 142 -20.75 -2.15 -11.83
CA THR A 142 -21.25 -0.80 -12.11
C THR A 142 -21.40 -0.02 -10.82
N LYS A 143 -20.72 1.13 -10.71
CA LYS A 143 -20.84 2.00 -9.53
C LYS A 143 -22.27 2.51 -9.39
N VAL A 144 -22.93 2.15 -8.29
CA VAL A 144 -24.25 2.68 -7.92
C VAL A 144 -24.08 3.91 -7.00
N PRO A 145 -24.82 5.02 -7.22
CA PRO A 145 -24.80 6.17 -6.32
C PRO A 145 -25.12 5.78 -4.86
N LYS A 146 -24.43 6.40 -3.89
CA LYS A 146 -24.60 6.17 -2.44
C LYS A 146 -24.37 4.73 -1.95
N LYS A 147 -23.80 3.87 -2.78
CA LYS A 147 -23.38 2.50 -2.44
C LYS A 147 -21.86 2.41 -2.35
N PHE A 148 -21.35 1.32 -1.82
CA PHE A 148 -19.93 1.06 -1.76
C PHE A 148 -19.35 0.65 -3.11
N TYR A 149 -18.04 0.80 -3.27
CA TYR A 149 -17.24 0.34 -4.41
C TYR A 149 -16.22 -0.71 -3.92
N PRO A 150 -16.03 -1.84 -4.60
CA PRO A 150 -15.06 -2.85 -4.22
C PRO A 150 -13.64 -2.37 -4.53
N LEU A 151 -12.78 -2.43 -3.53
CA LEU A 151 -11.36 -2.15 -3.64
C LEU A 151 -10.64 -3.46 -3.94
N GLU A 152 -9.91 -3.48 -5.04
CA GLU A 152 -8.99 -4.53 -5.38
C GLU A 152 -7.70 -4.37 -4.58
N LEU A 153 -7.56 -5.25 -3.61
CA LEU A 153 -6.40 -5.35 -2.77
C LEU A 153 -5.69 -6.66 -3.09
N ASP A 154 -4.43 -6.58 -3.48
CA ASP A 154 -3.55 -7.73 -3.65
C ASP A 154 -3.11 -8.17 -2.25
N TYR A 155 -3.78 -9.20 -1.74
CA TYR A 155 -3.52 -9.78 -0.41
C TYR A 155 -2.35 -10.79 -0.42
N GLU A 156 -1.51 -10.79 -1.46
CA GLU A 156 -0.38 -11.70 -1.55
C GLU A 156 0.75 -11.23 -0.62
N GLU A 157 0.82 -11.83 0.57
CA GLU A 157 1.98 -11.84 1.49
C GLU A 157 2.63 -10.51 1.89
N ILE A 158 1.96 -9.37 1.74
CA ILE A 158 2.58 -8.08 2.14
C ILE A 158 2.59 -7.94 3.67
N ASP A 159 3.77 -7.76 4.26
CA ASP A 159 3.94 -7.39 5.67
C ASP A 159 3.24 -6.04 5.93
N LEU A 160 2.09 -6.13 6.60
CA LEU A 160 1.18 -5.03 6.88
C LEU A 160 1.83 -3.89 7.68
N LYS A 161 2.90 -4.20 8.42
CA LYS A 161 3.61 -3.20 9.24
C LYS A 161 4.61 -2.39 8.42
N LYS A 162 5.09 -2.93 7.30
CA LYS A 162 6.08 -2.27 6.43
C LYS A 162 5.45 -1.50 5.28
N MET A 163 4.24 -1.88 4.83
CA MET A 163 3.61 -1.29 3.64
C MET A 163 2.07 -1.17 3.78
N PRO A 164 1.55 -0.20 4.56
CA PRO A 164 0.11 -0.05 4.80
C PRO A 164 -0.69 0.30 3.54
N LEU A 165 -0.07 0.95 2.55
CA LEU A 165 -0.70 1.40 1.29
C LEU A 165 -0.35 0.54 0.07
N GLY A 166 0.63 -0.37 0.17
CA GLY A 166 1.17 -1.16 -0.95
C GLY A 166 0.31 -2.35 -1.40
N LYS A 167 -0.92 -2.48 -0.88
CA LYS A 167 -1.85 -3.56 -1.24
C LYS A 167 -2.70 -3.25 -2.45
N MET A 168 -2.64 -2.04 -2.99
CA MET A 168 -3.58 -1.65 -4.02
C MET A 168 -3.18 -2.27 -5.35
N SER A 169 -4.13 -2.86 -6.07
CA SER A 169 -3.81 -3.45 -7.37
C SER A 169 -3.32 -2.37 -8.34
N ARG A 170 -2.34 -2.70 -9.19
CA ARG A 170 -1.89 -1.82 -10.27
C ARG A 170 -3.04 -1.26 -11.10
N ARG A 171 -4.04 -2.11 -11.37
CA ARG A 171 -5.24 -1.73 -12.13
C ARG A 171 -6.01 -0.62 -11.44
N GLN A 172 -6.15 -0.67 -10.12
CA GLN A 172 -6.83 0.35 -9.34
C GLN A 172 -6.04 1.66 -9.27
N ILE A 173 -4.72 1.59 -9.14
CA ILE A 173 -3.84 2.77 -9.20
C ILE A 173 -3.95 3.46 -10.57
N LEU A 174 -3.92 2.70 -11.66
CA LEU A 174 -4.10 3.23 -13.01
C LEU A 174 -5.48 3.86 -13.24
N GLN A 175 -6.55 3.28 -12.67
CA GLN A 175 -7.88 3.90 -12.71
C GLN A 175 -7.89 5.25 -11.99
N ALA A 176 -7.23 5.36 -10.84
CA ALA A 176 -7.12 6.61 -10.10
C ALA A 176 -6.31 7.67 -10.86
N TYR A 177 -5.22 7.28 -11.53
CA TYR A 177 -4.51 8.16 -12.46
C TYR A 177 -5.41 8.70 -13.57
N GLY A 178 -6.26 7.85 -14.14
CA GLY A 178 -7.26 8.26 -15.12
C GLY A 178 -8.18 9.38 -14.60
N VAL A 179 -8.58 9.31 -13.32
CA VAL A 179 -9.39 10.35 -12.66
C VAL A 179 -8.60 11.64 -12.45
N LEU A 180 -7.32 11.55 -12.05
CA LEU A 180 -6.46 12.74 -11.92
C LEU A 180 -6.23 13.43 -13.27
N ASN A 181 -6.01 12.67 -14.34
CA ASN A 181 -5.88 13.22 -15.69
C ASN A 181 -7.17 13.91 -16.16
N GLN A 182 -8.33 13.33 -15.84
CA GLN A 182 -9.62 13.99 -16.08
C GLN A 182 -9.70 15.33 -15.34
N LEU A 183 -9.30 15.38 -14.07
CA LEU A 183 -9.25 16.64 -13.31
C LEU A 183 -8.30 17.66 -13.96
N THR A 184 -7.07 17.27 -14.32
CA THR A 184 -6.12 18.16 -15.00
C THR A 184 -6.71 18.75 -16.28
N ASN A 185 -7.31 17.92 -17.13
CA ASN A 185 -7.95 18.37 -18.37
C ASN A 185 -9.08 19.38 -18.11
N LEU A 186 -9.87 19.18 -17.05
CA LEU A 186 -10.92 20.14 -16.67
C LEU A 186 -10.36 21.53 -16.31
N PHE A 187 -9.20 21.58 -15.64
CA PHE A 187 -8.52 22.85 -15.33
C PHE A 187 -7.93 23.51 -16.57
N GLU A 188 -7.33 22.73 -17.46
CA GLU A 188 -6.80 23.25 -18.72
C GLU A 188 -7.91 23.79 -19.63
N ASP A 189 -9.03 23.08 -19.75
CA ASP A 189 -10.17 23.49 -20.58
C ASP A 189 -10.86 24.74 -20.02
N ALA A 190 -10.98 24.85 -18.70
CA ALA A 190 -11.47 26.08 -18.05
C ALA A 190 -10.56 27.28 -18.38
N SER A 191 -9.24 27.06 -18.39
CA SER A 191 -8.26 28.08 -18.77
C SER A 191 -8.37 28.48 -20.25
N ARG A 192 -8.58 27.52 -21.16
CA ARG A 192 -8.75 27.76 -22.61
C ARG A 192 -10.05 28.49 -22.94
N SER A 193 -11.13 28.16 -22.24
CA SER A 193 -12.46 28.71 -22.50
C SER A 193 -12.73 30.06 -21.83
N ASN A 194 -11.73 30.64 -21.15
CA ASN A 194 -11.88 31.82 -20.27
C ASN A 194 -13.04 31.65 -19.27
N ALA A 195 -13.34 30.41 -18.88
CA ALA A 195 -14.36 30.13 -17.90
C ALA A 195 -13.86 30.61 -16.53
N VAL A 196 -14.74 31.29 -15.78
CA VAL A 196 -14.41 31.85 -14.46
C VAL A 196 -14.02 30.75 -13.46
N SER A 197 -14.53 29.54 -13.63
CA SER A 197 -14.22 28.40 -12.75
C SER A 197 -14.56 27.05 -13.39
N VAL A 198 -13.91 25.99 -12.90
CA VAL A 198 -14.25 24.60 -13.25
C VAL A 198 -15.66 24.26 -12.74
N PRO A 199 -16.50 23.55 -13.52
CA PRO A 199 -17.81 23.12 -13.06
C PRO A 199 -17.75 22.31 -11.75
N GLN A 200 -18.33 22.86 -10.68
CA GLN A 200 -18.23 22.31 -9.32
C GLN A 200 -18.75 20.87 -9.21
N ASN A 201 -19.80 20.53 -9.98
CA ASN A 201 -20.37 19.18 -10.00
C ASN A 201 -19.38 18.12 -10.49
N GLN A 202 -18.64 18.43 -11.56
CA GLN A 202 -17.64 17.53 -12.13
C GLN A 202 -16.44 17.37 -11.18
N LEU A 203 -16.03 18.48 -10.56
CA LEU A 203 -14.91 18.49 -9.63
C LEU A 203 -15.20 17.68 -8.35
N VAL A 204 -16.40 17.83 -7.78
CA VAL A 204 -16.87 17.00 -6.65
C VAL A 204 -16.98 15.53 -7.04
N SER A 205 -17.51 15.23 -8.24
CA SER A 205 -17.65 13.86 -8.73
C SER A 205 -16.29 13.18 -8.88
N ALA A 206 -15.35 13.83 -9.59
CA ALA A 206 -14.02 13.29 -9.81
C ALA A 206 -13.22 13.18 -8.50
N SER A 207 -13.29 14.16 -7.61
CA SER A 207 -12.68 14.08 -6.27
C SER A 207 -13.25 12.92 -5.45
N THR A 208 -14.57 12.73 -5.47
CA THR A 208 -15.24 11.61 -4.77
C THR A 208 -14.80 10.27 -5.36
N GLN A 209 -14.69 10.18 -6.69
CA GLN A 209 -14.24 8.99 -7.38
C GLN A 209 -12.79 8.65 -7.01
N PHE A 210 -11.90 9.65 -7.00
CA PHE A 210 -10.50 9.46 -6.61
C PHE A 210 -10.37 8.91 -5.19
N TYR A 211 -11.02 9.52 -4.20
CA TYR A 211 -10.95 9.04 -2.81
C TYR A 211 -11.70 7.73 -2.57
N THR A 212 -12.64 7.38 -3.44
CA THR A 212 -13.28 6.05 -3.42
C THR A 212 -12.32 4.99 -3.94
N LEU A 213 -11.54 5.29 -4.99
CA LEU A 213 -10.53 4.38 -5.55
C LEU A 213 -9.30 4.27 -4.64
N ILE A 214 -8.89 5.36 -4.00
CA ILE A 214 -7.70 5.41 -3.16
C ILE A 214 -8.15 5.73 -1.73
N PRO A 215 -8.19 4.75 -0.81
CA PRO A 215 -8.53 5.00 0.58
C PRO A 215 -7.52 5.94 1.21
N HIS A 216 -8.02 7.00 1.84
CA HIS A 216 -7.22 7.98 2.55
C HIS A 216 -7.68 8.11 3.99
N ASP A 217 -6.73 8.36 4.88
CA ASP A 217 -7.02 8.78 6.24
C ASP A 217 -7.11 10.31 6.30
N PHE A 218 -8.29 10.80 6.69
CA PHE A 218 -8.53 12.22 6.97
C PHE A 218 -8.85 12.47 8.45
N GLY A 219 -8.69 11.47 9.30
CA GLY A 219 -9.21 11.43 10.66
C GLY A 219 -10.72 11.66 10.63
N ILE A 220 -11.22 12.52 11.52
CA ILE A 220 -12.63 12.94 11.57
C ILE A 220 -12.99 14.04 10.56
N ARG A 221 -12.00 14.63 9.86
CA ARG A 221 -12.22 15.73 8.93
C ARG A 221 -12.80 15.21 7.61
N GLN A 222 -13.60 16.04 6.95
CA GLN A 222 -14.09 15.74 5.61
C GLN A 222 -12.92 15.63 4.61
N PRO A 223 -12.99 14.72 3.63
CA PRO A 223 -11.99 14.68 2.57
C PRO A 223 -11.96 16.02 1.81
N PRO A 224 -10.77 16.58 1.53
CA PRO A 224 -10.64 17.86 0.87
C PRO A 224 -10.93 17.72 -0.63
N LEU A 225 -11.52 18.75 -1.22
CA LEU A 225 -11.78 18.80 -2.65
C LEU A 225 -10.47 18.92 -3.45
N LEU A 226 -10.38 18.29 -4.62
CA LEU A 226 -9.22 18.43 -5.52
C LEU A 226 -9.46 19.61 -6.47
N ASP A 227 -9.32 20.82 -5.95
CA ASP A 227 -9.68 22.08 -6.59
C ASP A 227 -8.49 22.91 -7.11
N SER A 228 -7.29 22.35 -7.11
CA SER A 228 -6.09 23.05 -7.56
C SER A 228 -5.08 22.10 -8.20
N LEU A 229 -4.38 22.58 -9.23
CA LEU A 229 -3.33 21.81 -9.92
C LEU A 229 -2.24 21.29 -8.96
N PRO A 230 -1.70 22.08 -8.01
CA PRO A 230 -0.72 21.56 -7.05
C PRO A 230 -1.26 20.43 -6.17
N ALA A 231 -2.56 20.46 -5.82
CA ALA A 231 -3.17 19.37 -5.07
C ALA A 231 -3.27 18.09 -5.91
N ILE A 232 -3.60 18.22 -7.20
CA ILE A 232 -3.68 17.11 -8.15
C ILE A 232 -2.28 16.52 -8.40
N GLU A 233 -1.27 17.35 -8.66
CA GLU A 233 0.12 16.92 -8.84
C GLU A 233 0.65 16.17 -7.62
N LYS A 234 0.38 16.66 -6.41
CA LYS A 234 0.74 15.95 -5.18
C LYS A 234 0.09 14.57 -5.08
N LYS A 235 -1.15 14.41 -5.59
CA LYS A 235 -1.82 13.11 -5.64
C LYS A 235 -1.28 12.22 -6.75
N ALA A 236 -0.86 12.78 -7.88
CA ALA A 236 -0.20 12.04 -8.95
C ALA A 236 1.13 11.46 -8.46
N GLN A 237 1.99 12.29 -7.84
CA GLN A 237 3.25 11.83 -7.25
C GLN A 237 3.03 10.69 -6.25
N MET A 238 2.02 10.82 -5.38
CA MET A 238 1.67 9.76 -4.43
C MET A 238 1.30 8.44 -5.13
N LEU A 239 0.62 8.46 -6.28
CA LEU A 239 0.33 7.23 -7.04
C LEU A 239 1.58 6.64 -7.69
N GLU A 240 2.52 7.48 -8.12
CA GLU A 240 3.83 7.10 -8.66
C GLU A 240 4.63 6.35 -7.60
N ASP A 241 4.74 6.94 -6.41
CA ASP A 241 5.41 6.34 -5.27
C ASP A 241 4.81 4.96 -4.93
N LEU A 242 3.48 4.81 -5.02
CA LEU A 242 2.80 3.53 -4.79
C LEU A 242 3.15 2.48 -5.86
N LEU A 243 3.27 2.87 -7.13
CA LEU A 243 3.69 1.98 -8.21
C LEU A 243 5.15 1.56 -8.06
N GLU A 244 6.03 2.47 -7.69
CA GLU A 244 7.45 2.17 -7.44
C GLU A 244 7.60 1.17 -6.30
N ILE A 245 6.86 1.37 -5.21
CA ILE A 245 6.82 0.46 -4.06
C ILE A 245 6.27 -0.93 -4.48
N GLU A 246 5.21 -0.99 -5.31
CA GLU A 246 4.65 -2.24 -5.83
C GLU A 246 5.70 -3.02 -6.66
N VAL A 247 6.42 -2.32 -7.54
CA VAL A 247 7.47 -2.91 -8.37
C VAL A 247 8.63 -3.41 -7.52
N ALA A 248 9.11 -2.60 -6.57
CA ALA A 248 10.19 -2.98 -5.66
C ALA A 248 9.83 -4.26 -4.87
N TYR A 249 8.60 -4.35 -4.36
CA TYR A 249 8.15 -5.53 -3.62
C TYR A 249 8.07 -6.79 -4.50
N LYS A 250 7.58 -6.67 -5.75
CA LYS A 250 7.57 -7.77 -6.72
C LYS A 250 8.97 -8.29 -7.04
N LEU A 251 9.95 -7.39 -7.12
CA LEU A 251 11.37 -7.75 -7.30
C LEU A 251 11.94 -8.45 -6.07
N MET A 252 11.56 -8.04 -4.86
CA MET A 252 12.03 -8.70 -3.64
C MET A 252 11.49 -10.13 -3.50
N ARG A 253 10.22 -10.39 -3.86
CA ARG A 253 9.58 -11.70 -3.62
C ARG A 253 9.98 -12.81 -4.62
N SER A 254 10.54 -12.48 -5.78
CA SER A 254 10.94 -13.50 -6.77
C SER A 254 12.13 -14.38 -6.35
N ASN A 255 12.72 -14.12 -5.17
CA ASN A 255 14.04 -14.66 -4.78
C ASN A 255 14.04 -15.54 -3.52
N ASP A 256 12.92 -15.68 -2.82
CA ASP A 256 12.83 -16.50 -1.60
C ASP A 256 12.93 -18.03 -1.85
N ASP A 257 13.01 -18.47 -3.11
CA ASP A 257 12.98 -19.90 -3.50
C ASP A 257 14.39 -20.53 -3.74
N LYS A 258 15.50 -19.85 -3.41
CA LYS A 258 16.86 -20.38 -3.67
C LYS A 258 17.78 -20.29 -2.46
N ASP A 259 17.98 -21.42 -1.79
CA ASP A 259 18.71 -21.56 -0.52
C ASP A 259 20.26 -21.51 -0.60
N GLU A 260 20.87 -21.28 -1.77
CA GLU A 260 22.34 -21.43 -1.93
C GLU A 260 23.14 -20.13 -2.12
N GLU A 261 22.51 -18.95 -2.26
CA GLU A 261 23.23 -17.67 -2.42
C GLU A 261 22.94 -16.67 -1.29
N CYS A 262 23.90 -15.78 -0.99
CA CYS A 262 23.70 -14.69 -0.05
C CYS A 262 22.51 -13.83 -0.50
N HIS A 263 21.55 -13.58 0.39
CA HIS A 263 20.34 -12.81 0.08
C HIS A 263 20.64 -11.44 -0.57
N LEU A 264 21.75 -10.79 -0.20
CA LEU A 264 22.17 -9.52 -0.81
C LEU A 264 22.57 -9.67 -2.28
N ASP A 265 23.24 -10.76 -2.66
CA ASP A 265 23.66 -11.02 -4.04
C ASP A 265 22.44 -11.33 -4.93
N GLN A 266 21.44 -12.02 -4.38
CA GLN A 266 20.17 -12.28 -5.07
C GLN A 266 19.40 -10.99 -5.36
N TYR A 267 19.31 -10.08 -4.38
CA TYR A 267 18.72 -8.77 -4.58
C TYR A 267 19.53 -7.92 -5.58
N TYR A 268 20.86 -7.95 -5.51
CA TYR A 268 21.73 -7.23 -6.45
C TYR A 268 21.52 -7.68 -7.91
N LYS A 269 21.49 -8.99 -8.18
CA LYS A 269 21.20 -9.54 -9.51
C LYS A 269 19.84 -9.09 -10.05
N THR A 270 18.86 -8.92 -9.17
CA THR A 270 17.50 -8.51 -9.53
C THR A 270 17.44 -7.06 -10.01
N LEU A 271 18.35 -6.21 -9.54
CA LEU A 271 18.48 -4.83 -10.02
C LEU A 271 18.98 -4.75 -11.48
N LYS A 272 19.51 -5.86 -12.03
CA LYS A 272 20.03 -5.97 -13.40
C LYS A 272 20.95 -4.80 -13.79
N THR A 273 21.72 -4.31 -12.82
CA THR A 273 22.57 -3.13 -12.92
C THR A 273 23.93 -3.47 -12.34
N ASP A 274 24.99 -2.99 -12.97
CA ASP A 274 26.35 -3.10 -12.45
C ASP A 274 26.67 -1.85 -11.63
N ILE A 275 26.79 -2.01 -10.31
CA ILE A 275 27.11 -0.93 -9.36
C ILE A 275 28.58 -1.08 -8.98
N GLU A 276 29.41 -0.23 -9.56
CA GLU A 276 30.82 -0.14 -9.23
C GLU A 276 31.07 0.89 -8.13
N VAL A 277 31.99 0.57 -7.20
CA VAL A 277 32.46 1.55 -6.20
C VAL A 277 33.44 2.49 -6.89
N GLY A 278 32.99 3.71 -7.19
CA GLY A 278 33.87 4.76 -7.68
C GLY A 278 34.98 5.06 -6.67
N HIS A 279 36.24 4.92 -7.09
CA HIS A 279 37.36 5.41 -6.29
C HIS A 279 37.25 6.93 -6.12
N LEU A 280 37.26 7.41 -4.88
CA LEU A 280 37.21 8.85 -4.53
C LEU A 280 38.24 9.68 -5.31
N LEU A 281 39.39 9.10 -5.66
CA LEU A 281 40.44 9.75 -6.44
C LEU A 281 40.04 10.06 -7.90
N ASN A 282 39.14 9.27 -8.50
CA ASN A 282 38.66 9.50 -9.88
C ASN A 282 37.51 10.52 -9.92
N LEU A 283 36.63 10.54 -8.91
CA LEU A 283 35.54 11.53 -8.81
C LEU A 283 36.05 12.93 -8.44
N PHE A 284 37.08 13.02 -7.60
CA PHE A 284 37.72 14.31 -7.28
C PHE A 284 38.35 14.94 -8.53
N ASN A 285 38.99 14.13 -9.38
CA ASN A 285 39.52 14.61 -10.66
C ASN A 285 38.42 15.00 -11.64
N PHE A 286 37.30 14.28 -11.72
CA PHE A 286 36.22 14.61 -12.65
C PHE A 286 35.49 15.92 -12.27
N PHE A 287 35.27 16.18 -10.98
CA PHE A 287 34.65 17.44 -10.51
C PHE A 287 35.62 18.63 -10.47
N LEU A 288 36.94 18.40 -10.29
CA LEU A 288 37.95 19.48 -10.37
C LEU A 288 38.39 19.80 -11.81
N LEU A 289 38.27 18.86 -12.76
CA LEU A 289 38.64 19.06 -14.16
C LEU A 289 37.51 19.63 -15.03
N ALA A 290 36.34 19.92 -14.45
CA ALA A 290 35.30 20.71 -15.09
C ALA A 290 35.05 22.08 -14.39
N PRO A 291 36.01 23.05 -14.39
CA PRO A 291 35.72 24.42 -13.96
C PRO A 291 35.01 25.28 -15.03
N THR A 292 34.67 24.73 -16.20
CA THR A 292 34.05 25.50 -17.29
C THR A 292 32.66 24.96 -17.57
N PHE A 293 31.64 25.83 -17.51
CA PHE A 293 30.17 25.57 -17.49
C PHE A 293 29.65 25.33 -16.06
N ILE A 294 29.07 26.28 -15.31
CA ILE A 294 28.34 27.51 -15.63
C ILE A 294 28.49 28.46 -14.43
N SER A 295 29.31 29.50 -14.59
CA SER A 295 29.22 30.74 -13.80
C SER A 295 29.20 31.90 -14.80
N TYR A 296 28.08 32.02 -15.53
CA TYR A 296 27.77 33.20 -16.32
C TYR A 296 26.25 33.35 -16.39
N THR A 297 25.66 33.89 -15.35
CA THR A 297 24.61 34.91 -15.46
C THR A 297 24.44 35.58 -14.11
N SER A 298 24.49 36.91 -14.12
CA SER A 298 24.29 37.83 -13.00
C SER A 298 25.56 38.18 -12.21
N PHE A 299 26.33 39.12 -12.73
CA PHE A 299 26.55 40.40 -12.04
C PHE A 299 27.24 41.39 -13.01
N LEU A 300 26.80 42.65 -12.96
CA LEU A 300 27.45 43.84 -13.49
C LEU A 300 27.19 44.27 -14.96
N ILE A 301 26.04 44.92 -15.22
CA ILE A 301 26.03 46.19 -15.99
C ILE A 301 25.00 47.14 -15.33
N LEU A 302 25.52 48.10 -14.55
CA LEU A 302 24.86 49.36 -14.23
C LEU A 302 25.98 50.41 -14.18
N HIS A 303 25.77 51.53 -14.88
CA HIS A 303 26.66 52.69 -15.12
C HIS A 303 27.55 52.63 -16.37
N LEU A 304 26.97 52.97 -17.52
CA LEU A 304 27.08 54.32 -18.14
C LEU A 304 25.89 54.53 -19.09
#